data_AF-A0A1E3QMP2-F1
#
_entry.id   AF-A0A1E3QMP2-F1
#
_cell.length_a   1.000
_cell.length_b   1.000
_cell.length_c   1.000
_cell.angle_alpha   90.00
_cell.angle_beta   90.00
_cell.angle_gamma   90.00
#
_symmetry.space_group_name_H-M   'P 1'
#
loop_
_entity.id
_entity.type
_entity.pdbx_description
1 polymer ?
#
loop_
_entity_poly.entity_id
_entity_poly.type
_entity_poly.pdbx_seq_one_letter_code
_entity_poly.pdbx_strand_id
1 'polypeptide(L)'
;MVADLNSNPEILLKKRKNADRKRIEKQEAARQRQEEARRKRNQKKERFVRAETLVSNHRTAEIEKLRIQHLVKNEKITKQISAAKEIEGDFPAKLLFIIRVPPHKKGIKIPSKSQKVLSLLRLTKANTGVFIKLTPTVLPLLKLIHPYVVCGKPSLASVRQLFQKRASINVRDEETQAVKVTKLNNNAVVEEELGELGFICIEDLIHEVIAMGDNFKQVTFWLNPFKLNYPISGYGPLAKLQKLEYASENERKISIAGNTPLTEINIDKFIEGQN
;
A
#
# COMPACT_ATOMS: atom_id res chain seq x y z
N MET A 1 -6.29 -56.73 -11.29
CA MET A 1 -7.22 -56.14 -10.30
C MET A 1 -6.97 -54.65 -10.27
N VAL A 2 -7.85 -53.89 -10.91
CA VAL A 2 -7.75 -52.42 -10.98
C VAL A 2 -8.19 -51.90 -9.62
N ALA A 3 -7.27 -51.32 -8.85
CA ALA A 3 -7.62 -50.68 -7.59
C ALA A 3 -8.57 -49.52 -7.90
N ASP A 4 -9.80 -49.59 -7.39
CA ASP A 4 -10.77 -48.50 -7.49
C ASP A 4 -10.12 -47.19 -7.02
N LEU A 5 -10.06 -46.19 -7.90
CA LEU A 5 -9.42 -44.89 -7.61
C LEU A 5 -10.02 -44.16 -6.39
N ASN A 6 -11.17 -44.60 -5.88
CA ASN A 6 -11.79 -44.10 -4.64
C ASN A 6 -11.33 -44.83 -3.36
N SER A 7 -10.48 -45.85 -3.44
CA SER A 7 -9.97 -46.60 -2.28
C SER A 7 -8.73 -45.96 -1.64
N ASN A 8 -7.94 -45.17 -2.38
CA ASN A 8 -6.75 -44.54 -1.81
C ASN A 8 -7.16 -43.41 -0.83
N PRO A 9 -6.87 -43.55 0.49
CA PRO A 9 -7.29 -42.57 1.50
C PRO A 9 -6.69 -41.18 1.26
N GLU A 10 -5.51 -41.08 0.66
CA GLU A 10 -4.85 -39.81 0.38
C GLU A 10 -5.63 -38.97 -0.64
N ILE A 11 -6.16 -39.61 -1.69
CA ILE A 11 -6.95 -38.94 -2.74
C ILE A 11 -8.23 -38.37 -2.14
N LEU A 12 -8.89 -39.13 -1.25
CA LEU A 12 -10.13 -38.71 -0.58
C LEU A 12 -9.87 -37.53 0.37
N LEU A 13 -8.80 -37.59 1.16
CA LEU A 13 -8.41 -36.50 2.07
C LEU A 13 -8.00 -35.23 1.31
N LYS A 14 -7.27 -35.36 0.20
CA LYS A 14 -6.93 -34.23 -0.69
C LYS A 14 -8.19 -33.56 -1.25
N LYS A 15 -9.19 -34.33 -1.68
CA LYS A 15 -10.49 -33.79 -2.14
C LYS A 15 -11.19 -33.00 -1.03
N ARG A 16 -11.23 -33.51 0.21
CA ARG A 16 -11.84 -32.81 1.37
C ARG A 16 -11.11 -31.50 1.68
N LYS A 17 -9.78 -31.53 1.82
CA LYS A 17 -8.96 -30.33 2.07
C LYS A 17 -9.13 -29.27 0.98
N ASN A 18 -9.17 -29.68 -0.28
CA ASN A 18 -9.39 -28.78 -1.41
C ASN A 18 -10.81 -28.18 -1.39
N ALA A 19 -11.82 -28.94 -0.96
CA ALA A 19 -13.18 -28.44 -0.80
C ALA A 19 -13.28 -27.35 0.29
N ASP A 20 -12.63 -27.56 1.44
CA ASP A 20 -12.59 -26.57 2.53
C ASP A 20 -11.85 -25.31 2.11
N ARG A 21 -10.70 -25.45 1.42
CA ARG A 21 -9.97 -24.33 0.83
C ARG A 21 -10.86 -23.54 -0.15
N LYS A 22 -11.48 -24.23 -1.12
CA LYS A 22 -12.40 -23.61 -2.10
C LYS A 22 -13.61 -22.96 -1.41
N ARG A 23 -14.07 -23.46 -0.26
CA ARG A 23 -15.16 -22.86 0.53
C ARG A 23 -14.76 -21.50 1.11
N ILE A 24 -13.60 -21.41 1.76
CA ILE A 24 -13.08 -20.14 2.30
C ILE A 24 -12.89 -19.12 1.17
N GLU A 25 -12.30 -19.55 0.06
CA GLU A 25 -12.09 -18.69 -1.12
C GLU A 25 -13.40 -18.15 -1.70
N LYS A 26 -14.43 -19.00 -1.81
CA LYS A 26 -15.77 -18.57 -2.26
C LYS A 26 -16.38 -17.55 -1.30
N GLN A 27 -16.20 -17.71 0.01
CA GLN A 27 -16.67 -16.73 1.00
C GLN A 27 -15.95 -15.38 0.84
N GLU A 28 -14.63 -15.39 0.67
CA GLU A 28 -13.85 -14.16 0.44
C GLU A 28 -14.25 -13.47 -0.87
N ALA A 29 -14.40 -14.23 -1.95
CA ALA A 29 -14.83 -13.72 -3.24
C ALA A 29 -16.26 -13.16 -3.17
N ALA A 30 -17.18 -13.83 -2.46
CA ALA A 30 -18.53 -13.34 -2.22
C ALA A 30 -18.52 -12.00 -1.46
N ARG A 31 -17.68 -11.87 -0.42
CA ARG A 31 -17.51 -10.61 0.32
C ARG A 31 -17.02 -9.48 -0.57
N GLN A 32 -16.02 -9.75 -1.41
CA GLN A 32 -15.50 -8.77 -2.36
C GLN A 32 -16.57 -8.33 -3.39
N ARG A 33 -17.31 -9.29 -3.94
CA ARG A 33 -18.42 -9.01 -4.88
C ARG A 33 -19.52 -8.18 -4.23
N GLN A 34 -19.89 -8.47 -2.97
CA GLN A 34 -20.86 -7.69 -2.22
C GLN A 34 -20.39 -6.24 -1.99
N GLU A 35 -19.13 -6.05 -1.62
CA GLU A 35 -18.55 -4.70 -1.48
C GLU A 35 -18.58 -3.93 -2.80
N GLU A 36 -18.20 -4.55 -3.90
CA GLU A 36 -18.21 -3.93 -5.23
C GLU A 36 -19.62 -3.60 -5.69
N ALA A 37 -20.58 -4.50 -5.49
CA ALA A 37 -21.99 -4.26 -5.79
C ALA A 37 -22.52 -3.07 -4.97
N ARG A 38 -22.18 -3.00 -3.67
CA ARG A 38 -22.53 -1.86 -2.81
C ARG A 38 -21.92 -0.56 -3.30
N ARG A 39 -20.66 -0.57 -3.73
CA ARG A 39 -19.98 0.60 -4.31
C ARG A 39 -20.66 1.06 -5.60
N LYS A 40 -20.96 0.14 -6.53
CA LYS A 40 -21.68 0.42 -7.78
C LYS A 40 -23.07 0.98 -7.52
N ARG A 41 -23.82 0.41 -6.57
CA ARG A 41 -25.14 0.93 -6.16
C ARG A 41 -25.06 2.35 -5.62
N ASN A 42 -24.00 2.67 -4.87
CA ASN A 42 -23.80 4.03 -4.34
C ASN A 42 -23.37 5.03 -5.42
N GLN A 43 -22.66 4.59 -6.47
CA GLN A 43 -22.26 5.45 -7.60
C GLN A 43 -23.44 5.82 -8.49
N LYS A 44 -24.40 4.92 -8.70
CA LYS A 44 -25.57 5.15 -9.56
C LYS A 44 -26.59 6.14 -9.00
N LYS A 45 -26.45 6.54 -7.73
CA LYS A 45 -27.38 7.51 -7.12
C LYS A 45 -26.92 8.91 -7.49
N GLU A 46 -27.65 9.58 -8.37
CA GLU A 46 -27.52 11.02 -8.55
C GLU A 46 -27.96 11.69 -7.25
N ARG A 47 -27.00 12.29 -6.55
CA ARG A 47 -27.25 12.98 -5.28
C ARG A 47 -27.10 14.47 -5.55
N PHE A 48 -28.05 15.24 -5.06
CA PHE A 48 -27.94 16.70 -5.04
C PHE A 48 -26.63 17.12 -4.36
N VAL A 49 -25.82 17.90 -5.07
CA VAL A 49 -24.55 18.43 -4.54
C VAL A 49 -24.79 19.86 -4.09
N ARG A 50 -24.54 20.14 -2.81
CA ARG A 50 -24.64 21.50 -2.25
C ARG A 50 -23.61 22.43 -2.89
N ALA A 51 -24.00 23.67 -3.16
CA ALA A 51 -23.11 24.70 -3.73
C ALA A 51 -21.82 24.91 -2.91
N GLU A 52 -21.93 24.92 -1.58
CA GLU A 52 -20.79 24.99 -0.65
C GLU A 52 -19.73 23.90 -0.92
N THR A 53 -20.19 22.69 -1.26
CA THR A 53 -19.29 21.56 -1.54
C THR A 53 -18.53 21.80 -2.84
N LEU A 54 -19.18 22.37 -3.86
CA LEU A 54 -18.55 22.71 -5.14
C LEU A 54 -17.47 23.78 -4.95
N VAL A 55 -17.79 24.86 -4.23
CA VAL A 55 -16.86 25.97 -3.95
C VAL A 55 -15.65 25.47 -3.13
N SER A 56 -15.89 24.68 -2.09
CA SER A 56 -14.82 24.10 -1.25
C SER A 56 -13.91 23.16 -2.06
N ASN A 57 -14.49 22.31 -2.92
CA ASN A 57 -13.73 21.43 -3.80
C ASN A 57 -12.89 22.19 -4.82
N HIS A 58 -13.44 23.28 -5.38
CA HIS A 58 -12.70 24.13 -6.32
C HIS A 58 -11.50 24.80 -5.64
N ARG A 59 -11.73 25.47 -4.51
CA ARG A 59 -10.67 26.16 -3.75
C ARG A 59 -9.57 25.21 -3.30
N THR A 60 -9.92 24.01 -2.86
CA THR A 60 -8.93 22.99 -2.47
C THR A 60 -8.13 22.47 -3.67
N ALA A 61 -8.76 22.31 -4.84
CA ALA A 61 -8.07 21.94 -6.07
C ALA A 61 -7.10 23.04 -6.54
N GLU A 62 -7.47 24.31 -6.42
CA GLU A 62 -6.60 25.45 -6.74
C GLU A 62 -5.37 25.51 -5.83
N ILE A 63 -5.56 25.36 -4.51
CA ILE A 63 -4.46 25.32 -3.54
C ILE A 63 -3.48 24.19 -3.87
N GLU A 64 -4.01 23.01 -4.18
CA GLU A 64 -3.19 21.86 -4.52
C GLU A 64 -2.46 22.06 -5.86
N LYS A 65 -3.10 22.70 -6.85
CA LYS A 65 -2.46 23.06 -8.12
C LYS A 65 -1.29 24.03 -7.90
N LEU A 66 -1.47 25.05 -7.05
CA LEU A 66 -0.42 26.00 -6.68
C LEU A 66 0.74 25.29 -5.96
N ARG A 67 0.45 24.43 -4.98
CA ARG A 67 1.46 23.63 -4.27
C ARG A 67 2.30 22.80 -5.24
N ILE A 68 1.65 22.10 -6.17
CA ILE A 68 2.36 21.29 -7.18
C ILE A 68 3.23 22.18 -8.08
N GLN A 69 2.76 23.37 -8.46
CA GLN A 69 3.57 24.31 -9.23
C GLN A 69 4.81 24.76 -8.46
N HIS A 70 4.68 25.09 -7.18
CA HIS A 70 5.82 25.47 -6.33
C HIS A 70 6.83 24.32 -6.18
N LEU A 71 6.36 23.09 -5.95
CA LEU A 71 7.22 21.91 -5.89
C LEU A 71 8.00 21.71 -7.19
N VAL A 72 7.33 21.79 -8.34
CA VAL A 72 7.97 21.61 -9.65
C VAL A 72 8.99 22.70 -9.93
N LYS A 73 8.70 23.96 -9.57
CA LYS A 73 9.65 25.07 -9.70
C LYS A 73 10.90 24.84 -8.84
N ASN A 74 10.70 24.50 -7.56
CA ASN A 74 11.81 24.26 -6.63
C ASN A 74 12.67 23.06 -7.02
N GLU A 75 12.04 22.00 -7.54
CA GLU A 75 12.76 20.83 -8.03
C GLU A 75 13.64 21.17 -9.24
N LYS A 76 13.15 22.01 -10.17
CA LYS A 76 13.96 22.49 -11.31
C LYS A 76 15.17 23.29 -10.84
N ILE A 77 14.97 24.19 -9.88
CA ILE A 77 16.05 24.99 -9.28
C ILE A 77 17.07 24.07 -8.60
N THR A 78 16.60 23.13 -7.79
CA THR A 78 17.46 22.15 -7.09
C THR A 78 18.29 21.34 -8.08
N LYS A 79 17.68 20.87 -9.17
CA LYS A 79 18.38 20.13 -10.23
C LYS A 79 19.44 20.96 -10.95
N GLN A 80 19.17 22.23 -11.22
CA GLN A 80 20.16 23.14 -11.82
C GLN A 80 21.34 23.35 -10.87
N ILE A 81 21.07 23.54 -9.57
CA ILE A 81 22.12 23.72 -8.55
C ILE A 81 22.94 22.43 -8.40
N SER A 82 22.31 21.26 -8.35
CA SER A 82 23.03 19.99 -8.25
C SER A 82 23.77 19.62 -9.53
N ALA A 83 23.36 20.12 -10.70
CA ALA A 83 24.13 19.98 -11.93
C ALA A 83 25.37 20.90 -11.94
N ALA A 84 25.28 22.07 -11.31
CA ALA A 84 26.40 23.00 -11.19
C ALA A 84 27.38 22.63 -10.06
N LYS A 85 26.90 21.90 -9.05
CA LYS A 85 27.69 21.40 -7.92
C LYS A 85 27.82 19.89 -8.11
N GLU A 86 28.91 19.42 -8.74
CA GLU A 86 29.30 18.00 -8.82
C GLU A 86 29.59 17.45 -7.40
N ILE A 87 28.57 17.41 -6.55
CA ILE A 87 28.64 16.80 -5.24
C ILE A 87 27.85 15.52 -5.41
N GLU A 88 28.60 14.45 -5.68
CA GLU A 88 28.25 13.08 -5.31
C GLU A 88 28.10 13.03 -3.78
N GLY A 89 27.03 13.63 -3.29
CA GLY A 89 26.63 13.54 -1.90
C GLY A 89 26.06 12.16 -1.73
N ASP A 90 26.83 11.28 -1.11
CA ASP A 90 26.43 9.95 -0.65
C ASP A 90 25.18 10.11 0.23
N PHE A 91 24.00 10.07 -0.40
CA PHE A 91 22.73 10.17 0.28
C PHE A 91 22.47 8.78 0.83
N PRO A 92 22.63 8.53 2.15
CA PRO A 92 22.54 7.19 2.68
C PRO A 92 21.15 6.65 2.36
N ALA A 93 21.12 5.55 1.60
CA ALA A 93 19.86 4.92 1.23
C ALA A 93 19.10 4.59 2.50
N LYS A 94 17.84 5.04 2.57
CA LYS A 94 16.99 4.87 3.76
C LYS A 94 15.75 4.08 3.39
N LEU A 95 15.44 3.05 4.19
CA LEU A 95 14.20 2.30 4.03
C LEU A 95 13.03 3.12 4.57
N LEU A 96 12.01 3.28 3.74
CA LEU A 96 10.73 3.85 4.14
C LEU A 96 9.61 2.85 3.91
N PHE A 97 8.69 2.76 4.86
CA PHE A 97 7.38 2.18 4.62
C PHE A 97 6.41 3.32 4.33
N ILE A 98 5.62 3.21 3.26
CA ILE A 98 4.70 4.26 2.84
C ILE A 98 3.28 3.72 2.88
N ILE A 99 2.41 4.38 3.65
CA ILE A 99 1.01 4.01 3.79
C ILE A 99 0.13 5.09 3.16
N ARG A 100 -0.78 4.69 2.29
CA ARG A 100 -1.78 5.61 1.73
C ARG A 100 -2.88 5.91 2.76
N VAL A 101 -3.04 7.19 3.08
CA VAL A 101 -4.10 7.69 3.97
C VAL A 101 -5.21 8.30 3.12
N PRO A 102 -6.49 8.20 3.53
CA PRO A 102 -7.56 8.96 2.90
C PRO A 102 -7.27 10.47 2.94
N PRO A 103 -7.71 11.24 1.92
CA PRO A 103 -7.50 12.68 1.91
C PRO A 103 -8.16 13.36 3.11
N HIS A 104 -7.51 14.41 3.61
CA HIS A 104 -7.93 15.17 4.80
C HIS A 104 -9.36 15.71 4.73
N LYS A 105 -9.86 16.00 3.51
CA LYS A 105 -11.26 16.34 3.29
C LYS A 105 -11.91 15.32 2.37
N LYS A 106 -13.10 14.88 2.76
CA LYS A 106 -13.92 13.96 1.97
C LYS A 106 -14.35 14.64 0.67
N GLY A 107 -14.14 13.95 -0.47
CA GLY A 107 -14.62 14.40 -1.78
C GLY A 107 -13.60 15.17 -2.63
N ILE A 108 -12.38 15.44 -2.12
CA ILE A 108 -11.32 16.02 -2.94
C ILE A 108 -10.85 15.02 -4.00
N LYS A 109 -10.85 15.45 -5.26
CA LYS A 109 -10.23 14.71 -6.36
C LYS A 109 -8.72 14.91 -6.31
N ILE A 110 -7.98 13.80 -6.35
CA ILE A 110 -6.52 13.83 -6.39
C ILE A 110 -6.09 14.34 -7.78
N PRO A 111 -5.13 15.28 -7.86
CA PRO A 111 -4.58 15.73 -9.14
C PRO A 111 -3.97 14.57 -9.92
N SER A 112 -4.06 14.63 -11.25
CA SER A 112 -3.57 13.57 -12.14
C SER A 112 -2.08 13.25 -11.95
N LYS A 113 -1.23 14.26 -11.72
CA LYS A 113 0.21 14.06 -11.45
C LYS A 113 0.43 13.20 -10.20
N SER A 114 -0.21 13.55 -9.09
CA SER A 114 -0.10 12.80 -7.82
C SER A 114 -0.72 11.41 -7.94
N GLN A 115 -1.83 11.27 -8.68
CA GLN A 115 -2.47 9.97 -8.93
C GLN A 115 -1.60 9.04 -9.77
N LYS A 116 -0.87 9.55 -10.76
CA LYS A 116 0.10 8.76 -11.54
C LYS A 116 1.21 8.20 -10.65
N VAL A 117 1.76 9.03 -9.75
CA VAL A 117 2.79 8.58 -8.80
C VAL A 117 2.25 7.53 -7.83
N LEU A 118 1.05 7.74 -7.26
CA LEU A 118 0.41 6.74 -6.42
C LEU A 118 0.15 5.42 -7.14
N SER A 119 -0.19 5.48 -8.43
CA SER A 119 -0.41 4.28 -9.26
C SER A 119 0.90 3.55 -9.55
N LEU A 120 1.98 4.29 -9.82
CA LEU A 120 3.33 3.72 -10.01
C LEU A 120 3.80 2.98 -8.74
N LEU A 121 3.58 3.58 -7.57
CA LEU A 121 3.87 2.94 -6.27
C LEU A 121 2.86 1.86 -5.87
N ARG A 122 1.84 1.59 -6.70
CA ARG A 122 0.75 0.63 -6.45
C ARG A 122 -0.13 0.96 -5.23
N LEU A 123 -0.09 2.19 -4.75
CA LEU A 123 -0.89 2.73 -3.64
C LEU A 123 -2.25 3.26 -4.14
N THR A 124 -3.06 2.41 -4.74
CA THR A 124 -4.36 2.81 -5.35
C THR A 124 -5.54 2.77 -4.37
N LYS A 125 -5.45 1.99 -3.30
CA LYS A 125 -6.48 1.85 -2.26
C LYS A 125 -6.03 2.53 -0.97
N ALA A 126 -6.96 3.09 -0.20
CA ALA A 126 -6.64 3.60 1.13
C ALA A 126 -6.18 2.46 2.05
N ASN A 127 -5.33 2.78 3.03
CA ASN A 127 -4.72 1.85 3.97
C ASN A 127 -3.96 0.72 3.27
N THR A 128 -3.28 1.04 2.18
CA THR A 128 -2.30 0.14 1.57
C THR A 128 -0.90 0.64 1.84
N GLY A 129 0.03 -0.28 2.08
CA GLY A 129 1.41 -0.01 2.44
C GLY A 129 2.39 -0.66 1.47
N VAL A 130 3.50 0.02 1.16
CA VAL A 130 4.59 -0.48 0.31
C VAL A 130 5.95 -0.03 0.88
N PHE A 131 6.96 -0.89 0.79
CA PHE A 131 8.35 -0.56 1.13
C PHE A 131 9.05 0.12 -0.05
N ILE A 132 9.78 1.21 0.21
CA ILE A 132 10.48 2.01 -0.78
C ILE A 132 11.87 2.35 -0.26
N LYS A 133 12.87 2.21 -1.14
CA LYS A 133 14.23 2.72 -0.94
C LYS A 133 14.23 4.21 -1.24
N LEU A 134 14.53 5.04 -0.24
CA LEU A 134 14.65 6.48 -0.41
C LEU A 134 15.95 6.79 -1.16
N THR A 135 15.80 7.31 -2.38
CA THR A 135 16.87 7.77 -3.24
C THR A 135 16.62 9.25 -3.60
N PRO A 136 17.66 10.00 -3.99
CA PRO A 136 17.48 11.40 -4.40
C PRO A 136 16.49 11.54 -5.56
N THR A 137 16.37 10.54 -6.43
CA THR A 137 15.39 10.51 -7.53
C THR A 137 13.95 10.29 -7.05
N VAL A 138 13.74 9.55 -5.97
CA VAL A 138 12.42 9.21 -5.43
C VAL A 138 11.90 10.29 -4.48
N LEU A 139 12.79 10.99 -3.78
CA LEU A 139 12.43 12.06 -2.83
C LEU A 139 11.47 13.13 -3.41
N PRO A 140 11.66 13.66 -4.63
CA PRO A 140 10.73 14.61 -5.25
C PRO A 140 9.33 14.02 -5.48
N LEU A 141 9.26 12.72 -5.84
CA LEU A 141 8.00 12.02 -6.02
C LEU A 141 7.26 11.88 -4.69
N LEU A 142 7.99 11.60 -3.61
CA LEU A 142 7.42 11.53 -2.26
C LEU A 142 6.91 12.90 -1.77
N LYS A 143 7.63 13.98 -2.03
CA LYS A 143 7.16 15.36 -1.75
C LYS A 143 5.87 15.69 -2.50
N LEU A 144 5.72 15.19 -3.73
CA LEU A 144 4.49 15.39 -4.51
C LEU A 144 3.28 14.70 -3.86
N ILE A 145 3.43 13.44 -3.45
CA ILE A 145 2.33 12.64 -2.87
C ILE A 145 2.16 12.81 -1.36
N HIS A 146 3.06 13.54 -0.70
CA HIS A 146 3.10 13.77 0.74
C HIS A 146 1.73 13.96 1.42
N PRO A 147 0.81 14.82 0.93
CA PRO A 147 -0.49 15.02 1.59
C PRO A 147 -1.43 13.80 1.57
N TYR A 148 -1.11 12.77 0.77
CA TYR A 148 -1.91 11.55 0.60
C TYR A 148 -1.29 10.32 1.25
N VAL A 149 -0.09 10.44 1.81
CA VAL A 149 0.67 9.30 2.35
C VAL A 149 1.28 9.62 3.71
N VAL A 150 1.53 8.57 4.49
CA VAL A 150 2.44 8.56 5.64
C VAL A 150 3.68 7.85 5.21
N CYS A 151 4.83 8.35 5.64
CA CYS A 151 6.10 7.65 5.52
C CYS A 151 6.90 7.74 6.81
N GLY A 152 7.82 6.81 6.97
CA GLY A 152 8.69 6.67 8.13
C GLY A 152 9.52 5.41 8.01
N LYS A 153 10.54 5.29 8.85
CA LYS A 153 11.40 4.11 8.91
C LYS A 153 10.70 3.02 9.74
N PRO A 154 10.47 1.82 9.19
CA PRO A 154 9.91 0.72 9.97
C PRO A 154 10.99 0.04 10.82
N SER A 155 10.61 -0.55 11.95
CA SER A 155 11.45 -1.48 12.72
C SER A 155 11.47 -2.89 12.10
N LEU A 156 12.52 -3.66 12.39
CA LEU A 156 12.62 -5.08 12.00
C LEU A 156 11.41 -5.89 12.51
N ALA A 157 10.96 -5.63 13.74
CA ALA A 157 9.80 -6.30 14.33
C ALA A 157 8.52 -6.02 13.52
N SER A 158 8.28 -4.76 13.15
CA SER A 158 7.10 -4.36 12.37
C SER A 158 7.15 -4.92 10.94
N VAL A 159 8.33 -4.97 10.30
CA VAL A 159 8.50 -5.63 8.99
C VAL A 159 8.15 -7.11 9.10
N ARG A 160 8.72 -7.84 10.07
CA ARG A 160 8.45 -9.27 10.26
C ARG A 160 6.95 -9.54 10.49
N GLN A 161 6.28 -8.73 11.31
CA GLN A 161 4.83 -8.86 11.53
C GLN A 161 4.01 -8.60 10.26
N LEU A 162 4.38 -7.62 9.45
CA LEU A 162 3.70 -7.33 8.18
C LEU A 162 3.83 -8.50 7.20
N PHE A 163 5.02 -9.09 7.10
CA PHE A 163 5.24 -10.26 6.26
C PHE A 163 4.39 -11.44 6.72
N GLN A 164 4.47 -11.81 7.99
CA GLN A 164 3.75 -12.97 8.53
C GLN A 164 2.22 -12.82 8.46
N LYS A 165 1.68 -11.63 8.74
CA LYS A 165 0.22 -11.44 8.83
C LYS A 165 -0.43 -11.06 7.50
N ARG A 166 0.30 -10.34 6.63
CA ARG A 166 -0.30 -9.59 5.52
C ARG A 166 0.40 -9.77 4.17
N ALA A 167 1.57 -10.42 4.10
CA ALA A 167 2.20 -10.68 2.81
C ALA A 167 1.28 -11.50 1.93
N SER A 168 1.13 -11.04 0.69
CA SER A 168 0.38 -11.75 -0.32
C SER A 168 1.07 -11.59 -1.66
N ILE A 169 0.91 -12.59 -2.50
CA ILE A 169 1.55 -12.69 -3.80
C ILE A 169 0.49 -13.07 -4.83
N ASN A 170 0.80 -12.81 -6.09
CA ASN A 170 -0.04 -13.19 -7.22
C ASN A 170 0.51 -14.50 -7.77
N VAL A 171 -0.21 -15.59 -7.55
CA VAL A 171 0.15 -16.92 -8.07
C VAL A 171 -0.80 -17.25 -9.21
N ARG A 172 -0.27 -17.75 -10.33
CA ARG A 172 -1.10 -18.27 -11.40
C ARG A 172 -1.63 -19.64 -10.99
N ASP A 173 -2.95 -19.79 -10.98
CA ASP A 173 -3.56 -21.08 -10.69
C ASP A 173 -3.42 -21.99 -11.92
N GLU A 174 -2.85 -23.18 -11.75
CA GLU A 174 -2.62 -24.14 -12.83
C GLU A 174 -3.94 -24.61 -13.47
N GLU A 175 -4.99 -24.81 -12.65
CA GLU A 175 -6.29 -25.32 -13.13
C GLU A 175 -7.07 -24.29 -13.95
N THR A 176 -7.03 -23.01 -13.53
CA THR A 176 -7.91 -21.97 -14.09
C THR A 176 -7.16 -20.92 -14.91
N GLN A 177 -5.83 -20.99 -14.96
CA GLN A 177 -4.94 -20.01 -15.60
C GLN A 177 -5.14 -18.56 -15.10
N ALA A 178 -5.91 -18.38 -14.03
CA ALA A 178 -6.25 -17.09 -13.47
C ALA A 178 -5.20 -16.66 -12.43
N VAL A 179 -4.94 -15.35 -12.37
CA VAL A 179 -4.07 -14.78 -11.33
C VAL A 179 -4.83 -14.71 -10.02
N LYS A 180 -4.33 -15.41 -9.01
CA LYS A 180 -4.93 -15.51 -7.69
C LYS A 180 -4.04 -14.87 -6.63
N VAL A 181 -4.67 -14.11 -5.74
CA VAL A 181 -3.97 -13.52 -4.60
C VAL A 181 -3.91 -14.56 -3.48
N THR A 182 -2.70 -15.04 -3.18
CA THR A 182 -2.46 -16.05 -2.15
C THR A 182 -1.62 -15.44 -1.03
N LYS A 183 -1.92 -15.78 0.22
CA LYS A 183 -1.10 -15.38 1.38
C LYS A 183 0.22 -16.14 1.37
N LEU A 184 1.29 -15.47 1.76
CA LEU A 184 2.61 -16.08 1.81
C LEU A 184 2.75 -16.95 3.07
N ASN A 185 2.33 -18.20 2.97
CA ASN A 185 2.29 -19.15 4.08
C ASN A 185 3.32 -20.28 3.98
N ASN A 186 3.91 -20.50 2.81
CA ASN A 186 4.84 -21.61 2.55
C ASN A 186 6.12 -21.08 1.92
N ASN A 187 7.27 -21.59 2.38
CA ASN A 187 8.59 -21.23 1.85
C ASN A 187 8.81 -21.80 0.44
N ALA A 188 8.18 -22.92 0.09
CA ALA A 188 8.33 -23.52 -1.23
C ALA A 188 7.97 -22.53 -2.37
N VAL A 189 7.00 -21.64 -2.14
CA VAL A 189 6.61 -20.63 -3.14
C VAL A 189 7.66 -19.53 -3.29
N VAL A 190 8.47 -19.28 -2.24
CA VAL A 190 9.60 -18.37 -2.31
C VAL A 190 10.73 -19.01 -3.12
N GLU A 191 11.07 -20.26 -2.83
CA GLU A 191 12.12 -21.01 -3.53
C GLU A 191 11.81 -21.15 -5.03
N GLU A 192 10.55 -21.45 -5.39
CA GLU A 192 10.14 -21.64 -6.77
C GLU A 192 10.25 -20.35 -7.62
N GLU A 193 9.85 -19.21 -7.08
CA GLU A 193 9.81 -17.94 -7.82
C GLU A 193 11.10 -17.12 -7.70
N LEU A 194 11.79 -17.21 -6.56
CA LEU A 194 12.93 -16.36 -6.20
C LEU A 194 14.20 -17.15 -5.89
N GLY A 195 14.20 -18.48 -6.08
CA GLY A 195 15.35 -19.34 -5.83
C GLY A 195 16.55 -19.02 -6.73
N GLU A 196 16.32 -18.55 -7.96
CA GLU A 196 17.39 -18.08 -8.87
C GLU A 196 18.16 -16.88 -8.30
N LEU A 197 17.50 -16.07 -7.46
CA LEU A 197 18.10 -14.92 -6.77
C LEU A 197 18.72 -15.30 -5.43
N GLY A 198 18.65 -16.58 -5.04
CA GLY A 198 19.20 -17.12 -3.79
C GLY A 198 18.28 -16.99 -2.57
N PHE A 199 16.99 -16.70 -2.75
CA PHE A 199 16.04 -16.62 -1.64
C PHE A 199 15.39 -17.97 -1.36
N ILE A 200 15.50 -18.46 -0.11
CA ILE A 200 14.98 -19.78 0.29
C ILE A 200 13.72 -19.59 1.16
N CYS A 201 13.73 -18.63 2.07
CA CYS A 201 12.65 -18.47 3.03
C CYS A 201 12.14 -17.02 3.13
N ILE A 202 11.02 -16.85 3.83
CA ILE A 202 10.43 -15.54 4.08
C ILE A 202 11.38 -14.63 4.88
N GLU A 203 12.22 -15.20 5.75
CA GLU A 203 13.18 -14.43 6.55
C GLU A 203 14.28 -13.82 5.68
N ASP A 204 14.72 -14.50 4.62
CA ASP A 204 15.69 -13.95 3.66
C ASP A 204 15.10 -12.73 2.94
N LEU A 205 13.81 -12.76 2.61
CA LEU A 205 13.11 -11.61 2.03
C LEU A 205 13.01 -10.44 3.00
N ILE A 206 12.77 -10.70 4.29
CA ILE A 206 12.73 -9.67 5.34
C ILE A 206 14.11 -9.04 5.48
N HIS A 207 15.16 -9.86 5.52
CA HIS A 207 16.54 -9.41 5.59
C HIS A 207 16.90 -8.53 4.39
N GLU A 208 16.56 -8.95 3.18
CA GLU A 208 16.81 -8.19 1.94
C GLU A 208 16.10 -6.83 1.94
N VAL A 209 14.85 -6.78 2.39
CA VAL A 209 14.08 -5.53 2.48
C VAL A 209 14.71 -4.54 3.46
N ILE A 210 15.22 -5.03 4.59
CA ILE A 210 15.83 -4.20 5.63
C ILE A 210 17.23 -3.73 5.23
N ALA A 211 18.03 -4.64 4.68
CA ALA A 211 19.35 -4.34 4.16
C ALA A 211 19.32 -3.43 2.92
N MET A 212 18.19 -3.39 2.21
CA MET A 212 18.03 -2.67 0.93
C MET A 212 19.05 -3.12 -0.13
N GLY A 213 19.22 -4.44 -0.24
CA GLY A 213 20.12 -5.09 -1.19
C GLY A 213 19.74 -4.86 -2.65
N ASP A 214 20.48 -5.51 -3.55
CA ASP A 214 20.36 -5.29 -5.00
C ASP A 214 19.03 -5.82 -5.56
N ASN A 215 18.49 -6.88 -4.96
CA ASN A 215 17.25 -7.52 -5.37
C ASN A 215 16.01 -6.90 -4.72
N PHE A 216 16.17 -5.85 -3.91
CA PHE A 216 15.08 -5.14 -3.23
C PHE A 216 13.90 -4.80 -4.15
N LYS A 217 14.18 -4.30 -5.37
CA LYS A 217 13.12 -3.92 -6.32
C LYS A 217 12.32 -5.13 -6.80
N GLN A 218 12.98 -6.26 -7.03
CA GLN A 218 12.34 -7.48 -7.48
C GLN A 218 11.46 -8.07 -6.37
N VAL A 219 12.01 -8.18 -5.15
CA VAL A 219 11.27 -8.66 -3.97
C VAL A 219 10.06 -7.78 -3.67
N THR A 220 10.23 -6.46 -3.63
CA THR A 220 9.12 -5.55 -3.35
C THR A 220 8.06 -5.56 -4.45
N PHE A 221 8.44 -5.73 -5.72
CA PHE A 221 7.49 -5.83 -6.84
C PHE A 221 6.72 -7.15 -6.85
N TRP A 222 7.38 -8.27 -6.54
CA TRP A 222 6.77 -9.59 -6.40
C TRP A 222 5.68 -9.59 -5.31
N LEU A 223 5.96 -8.94 -4.18
CA LEU A 223 4.98 -8.72 -3.13
C LEU A 223 3.86 -7.77 -3.58
N ASN A 224 2.63 -8.13 -3.25
CA ASN A 224 1.51 -7.21 -3.36
C ASN A 224 1.58 -6.13 -2.25
N PRO A 225 1.05 -4.93 -2.50
CA PRO A 225 0.90 -3.92 -1.46
C PRO A 225 0.16 -4.47 -0.22
N PHE A 226 0.72 -4.24 0.95
CA PHE A 226 0.18 -4.69 2.23
C PHE A 226 -1.14 -3.97 2.50
N LYS A 227 -2.25 -4.72 2.57
CA LYS A 227 -3.56 -4.16 2.93
C LYS A 227 -3.65 -4.09 4.45
N LEU A 228 -3.67 -2.88 5.00
CA LEU A 228 -3.82 -2.61 6.44
C LEU A 228 -5.30 -2.45 6.80
N ASN A 229 -5.64 -2.71 8.07
CA ASN A 229 -6.99 -2.45 8.56
C ASN A 229 -7.19 -0.96 8.82
N TYR A 230 -8.45 -0.53 8.91
CA TYR A 230 -8.74 0.80 9.42
C TYR A 230 -8.42 0.82 10.93
N PRO A 231 -7.80 1.89 11.45
CA PRO A 231 -7.44 1.97 12.86
C PRO A 231 -8.68 1.89 13.76
N ILE A 232 -9.79 2.50 13.33
CA ILE A 232 -11.07 2.45 14.03
C ILE A 232 -12.18 2.12 13.03
N SER A 233 -12.98 1.11 13.35
CA SER A 233 -14.11 0.65 12.54
C SER A 233 -15.44 0.79 13.30
N GLY A 234 -16.55 0.76 12.57
CA GLY A 234 -17.91 0.85 13.13
C GLY A 234 -18.56 2.23 13.03
N TYR A 235 -19.84 2.28 13.40
CA TYR A 235 -20.70 3.49 13.31
C TYR A 235 -21.35 3.87 14.65
N GLY A 236 -21.04 3.15 15.72
CA GLY A 236 -21.58 3.42 17.05
C GLY A 236 -21.04 4.74 17.66
N PRO A 237 -21.66 5.24 18.74
CA PRO A 237 -21.25 6.48 19.40
C PRO A 237 -19.79 6.46 19.85
N LEU A 238 -19.35 5.38 20.50
CA LEU A 238 -17.95 5.20 20.94
C LEU A 238 -16.98 5.21 19.76
N ALA A 239 -17.29 4.47 18.69
CA ALA A 239 -16.46 4.46 17.48
C ALA A 239 -16.41 5.83 16.79
N LYS A 240 -17.45 6.66 16.94
CA LYS A 240 -17.47 8.03 16.43
C LYS A 240 -16.57 8.94 17.27
N LEU A 241 -16.61 8.80 18.59
CA LEU A 241 -15.74 9.53 19.52
C LEU A 241 -14.27 9.21 19.22
N GLN A 242 -13.91 7.92 19.18
CA GLN A 242 -12.54 7.49 18.87
C GLN A 242 -12.06 8.01 17.52
N LYS A 243 -12.93 8.09 16.50
CA LYS A 243 -12.57 8.67 15.20
C LYS A 243 -12.29 10.16 15.26
N LEU A 244 -12.96 10.89 16.15
CA LEU A 244 -12.71 12.32 16.36
C LEU A 244 -11.38 12.52 17.07
N GLU A 245 -11.12 11.75 18.14
CA GLU A 245 -9.82 11.75 18.85
C GLU A 245 -8.68 11.42 17.90
N TYR A 246 -8.80 10.32 17.14
CA TYR A 246 -7.81 9.93 16.13
C TYR A 246 -7.60 11.00 15.07
N ALA A 247 -8.66 11.69 14.64
CA ALA A 247 -8.55 12.76 13.65
C ALA A 247 -7.84 14.00 14.22
N SER A 248 -8.05 14.34 15.50
CA SER A 248 -7.34 15.43 16.17
C SER A 248 -5.86 15.10 16.42
N GLU A 249 -5.55 13.89 16.88
CA GLU A 249 -4.17 13.45 17.13
C GLU A 249 -3.34 13.37 15.85
N ASN A 250 -3.97 12.98 14.75
CA ASN A 250 -3.32 12.79 13.45
C ASN A 250 -3.57 13.95 12.48
N GLU A 251 -3.96 15.13 12.96
CA GLU A 251 -4.12 16.31 12.12
C GLU A 251 -2.76 16.73 11.54
N ARG A 252 -2.71 16.95 10.22
CA ARG A 252 -1.46 17.27 9.53
C ARG A 252 -1.55 18.61 8.83
N LYS A 253 -0.60 19.47 9.18
CA LYS A 253 -0.41 20.75 8.50
C LYS A 253 0.33 20.51 7.19
N ILE A 254 -0.38 20.66 6.08
CA ILE A 254 0.21 20.57 4.74
C ILE A 254 0.66 21.97 4.33
N SER A 255 1.97 22.17 4.20
CA SER A 255 2.52 23.42 3.68
C SER A 255 2.37 23.53 2.17
N ILE A 256 2.13 24.76 1.69
CA ILE A 256 2.07 25.11 0.26
C ILE A 256 3.47 25.42 -0.29
N ALA A 257 4.48 25.56 0.58
CA ALA A 257 5.84 25.90 0.20
C ALA A 257 6.49 24.78 -0.63
N GLY A 258 7.21 25.16 -1.69
CA GLY A 258 7.87 24.20 -2.58
C GLY A 258 9.11 23.52 -1.99
N ASN A 259 9.65 24.03 -0.88
CA ASN A 259 10.85 23.49 -0.20
C ASN A 259 10.48 22.68 1.06
N THR A 260 9.21 22.31 1.22
CA THR A 260 8.73 21.59 2.40
C THR A 260 9.48 20.25 2.56
N PRO A 261 10.07 19.96 3.73
CA PRO A 261 10.71 18.67 3.97
C PRO A 261 9.68 17.55 4.05
N LEU A 262 10.12 16.32 3.78
CA LEU A 262 9.27 15.14 3.96
C LEU A 262 9.06 14.90 5.46
N THR A 263 7.82 14.98 5.94
CA THR A 263 7.54 14.66 7.35
C THR A 263 7.52 13.15 7.55
N GLU A 264 8.36 12.67 8.47
CA GLU A 264 8.42 11.27 8.87
C GLU A 264 7.70 11.09 10.21
N ILE A 265 6.91 10.03 10.31
CA ILE A 265 6.18 9.67 11.53
C ILE A 265 6.76 8.35 12.06
N ASN A 266 6.64 8.12 13.37
CA ASN A 266 6.88 6.80 13.94
C ASN A 266 5.84 5.81 13.38
N ILE A 267 6.27 5.04 12.39
CA ILE A 267 5.40 4.13 11.65
C ILE A 267 5.03 2.89 12.46
N ASP A 268 5.88 2.46 13.38
CA ASP A 268 5.65 1.22 14.13
C ASP A 268 4.36 1.35 14.97
N LYS A 269 4.19 2.48 15.67
CA LYS A 269 2.95 2.81 16.39
C LYS A 269 1.73 2.87 15.48
N PHE A 270 1.92 3.38 14.26
CA PHE A 270 0.83 3.51 13.28
C PHE A 270 0.40 2.14 12.72
N ILE A 271 1.35 1.22 12.54
CA ILE A 271 1.12 -0.15 12.10
C ILE A 271 0.44 -0.95 13.22
N GLU A 272 0.88 -0.83 14.47
CA GLU A 272 0.32 -1.56 15.62
C GLU A 272 -1.20 -1.38 15.73
N GLY A 273 -1.70 -0.15 15.58
CA GLY A 273 -3.14 0.14 15.61
C GLY A 273 -3.93 -0.36 14.38
N GLN A 274 -3.26 -0.87 13.35
CA GLN A 274 -3.87 -1.29 12.08
C GLN A 274 -3.57 -2.74 11.71
N ASN A 275 -2.78 -3.44 12.54
CA ASN A 275 -2.30 -4.79 12.31
C ASN A 275 -3.25 -5.88 12.81
#